data_AF-A0A183UR59-F1
#
_entry.id   AF-A0A183UR59-F1
#
_cell.length_a   1.000
_cell.length_b   1.000
_cell.length_c   1.000
_cell.angle_alpha   90.00
_cell.angle_beta   90.00
_cell.angle_gamma   90.00
#
_symmetry.space_group_name_H-M   'P 1'
#
loop_
_entity.id
_entity.type
_entity.pdbx_description
1 polymer ?
#
loop_
_entity_poly.entity_id
_entity_poly.type
_entity_poly.pdbx_seq_one_letter_code
_entity_poly.pdbx_strand_id
1 'polypeptide(L)'
;MARLLREDSLGSQSLAHVFVRSGLLRCVLESLAKTCITGAETVADLHFLEHLQAVLVLLISVAMSESGWKGLFEEHALEVLAALPIWMAPPKQAYTAEKGNGRIAELYMEIVELKIRLCLGVCASPRWRCISDKELRSSLLLSDDPGICDICFKAVCLIARSSELLNHLMRNDPHCPVVQMCAVFLSRIYTLEESSKGYIESTCLNALRTVPIDNLGVLQQSASAEKPSFNTPRKLFTTY
;
A
#
# COMPACT_ATOMS: atom_id res chain seq x y z
N MET A 1 -13.62 -8.53 -6.79
CA MET A 1 -13.78 -7.19 -6.20
C MET A 1 -12.72 -6.18 -6.68
N ALA A 2 -11.42 -6.45 -6.54
CA ALA A 2 -10.39 -5.49 -6.96
C ALA A 2 -10.47 -5.07 -8.44
N ARG A 3 -10.74 -6.00 -9.36
CA ARG A 3 -10.99 -5.71 -10.78
C ARG A 3 -12.18 -4.76 -10.98
N LEU A 4 -13.28 -5.02 -10.29
CA LEU A 4 -14.50 -4.18 -10.33
C LEU A 4 -14.25 -2.77 -9.78
N LEU A 5 -13.45 -2.64 -8.71
CA LEU A 5 -13.07 -1.33 -8.17
C LEU A 5 -12.13 -0.57 -9.11
N ARG A 6 -11.24 -1.27 -9.81
CA ARG A 6 -10.41 -0.65 -10.85
C ARG A 6 -11.27 -0.15 -12.01
N GLU A 7 -12.23 -0.93 -12.47
CA GLU A 7 -13.17 -0.53 -13.52
C GLU A 7 -14.05 0.65 -13.07
N ASP A 8 -14.57 0.63 -11.84
CA ASP A 8 -15.37 1.73 -11.29
C ASP A 8 -14.54 2.99 -11.02
N SER A 9 -13.23 2.88 -10.76
CA SER A 9 -12.34 4.05 -10.65
C SER A 9 -12.28 4.88 -11.93
N LEU A 10 -12.53 4.26 -13.10
CA LEU A 10 -12.65 4.92 -14.41
C LEU A 10 -14.07 5.44 -14.68
N GLY A 11 -15.02 5.13 -13.80
CA GLY A 11 -16.46 5.40 -13.93
C GLY A 11 -17.03 6.19 -12.74
N SER A 12 -17.99 5.61 -12.02
CA SER A 12 -18.80 6.32 -11.02
C SER A 12 -18.11 6.52 -9.67
N GLN A 13 -17.06 5.75 -9.39
CA GLN A 13 -16.35 5.66 -8.10
C GLN A 13 -17.22 5.32 -6.88
N SER A 14 -18.46 4.87 -7.11
CA SER A 14 -19.44 4.60 -6.03
C SER A 14 -19.16 3.28 -5.31
N LEU A 15 -18.50 2.30 -5.94
CA LEU A 15 -18.29 0.97 -5.36
C LEU A 15 -17.27 1.00 -4.22
N ALA A 16 -16.24 1.84 -4.32
CA ALA A 16 -15.28 2.00 -3.24
C ALA A 16 -15.94 2.60 -1.99
N HIS A 17 -16.81 3.60 -2.20
CA HIS A 17 -17.58 4.21 -1.12
C HIS A 17 -18.55 3.21 -0.48
N VAL A 18 -19.26 2.40 -1.26
CA VAL A 18 -20.15 1.34 -0.73
C VAL A 18 -19.36 0.26 0.00
N PHE A 19 -18.20 -0.16 -0.52
CA PHE A 19 -17.34 -1.15 0.10
C PHE A 19 -16.86 -0.74 1.49
N VAL A 20 -16.43 0.53 1.64
CA VAL A 20 -16.04 1.09 2.94
C VAL A 20 -17.25 1.17 3.87
N ARG A 21 -18.37 1.74 3.42
CA ARG A 21 -19.54 2.02 4.27
C ARG A 21 -20.28 0.75 4.72
N SER A 22 -20.20 -0.33 3.97
CA SER A 22 -20.86 -1.61 4.29
C SER A 22 -20.13 -2.43 5.37
N GLY A 23 -18.97 -1.97 5.86
CA GLY A 23 -18.15 -2.72 6.82
C GLY A 23 -17.35 -3.87 6.20
N LEU A 24 -17.45 -4.07 4.87
CA LEU A 24 -16.70 -5.11 4.17
C LEU A 24 -15.18 -4.91 4.28
N LEU A 25 -14.72 -3.65 4.32
CA LEU A 25 -13.31 -3.34 4.58
C LEU A 25 -12.83 -3.94 5.91
N ARG A 26 -13.62 -3.76 6.99
CA ARG A 26 -13.30 -4.33 8.30
C ARG A 26 -13.27 -5.86 8.26
N CYS A 27 -14.26 -6.49 7.64
CA CYS A 27 -14.29 -7.95 7.49
C CYS A 27 -13.05 -8.48 6.73
N VAL A 28 -12.62 -7.77 5.68
CA VAL A 28 -11.40 -8.11 4.93
C VAL A 28 -10.16 -7.98 5.82
N LEU A 29 -10.03 -6.90 6.58
CA LEU A 29 -8.89 -6.71 7.50
C LEU A 29 -8.86 -7.77 8.60
N GLU A 30 -10.02 -8.08 9.20
CA GLU A 30 -10.14 -9.15 10.20
C GLU A 30 -9.77 -10.53 9.64
N SER A 31 -10.02 -10.78 8.36
CA SER A 31 -9.67 -12.06 7.74
C SER A 31 -8.15 -12.28 7.75
N LEU A 32 -7.35 -11.22 7.59
CA LEU A 32 -5.89 -11.30 7.68
C LEU A 32 -5.41 -11.65 9.08
N ALA A 33 -6.07 -11.10 10.11
CA ALA A 33 -5.73 -11.36 11.51
C ALA A 33 -6.06 -12.80 11.94
N LYS A 34 -7.06 -13.44 11.31
CA LYS A 34 -7.52 -14.80 11.63
C LYS A 34 -6.66 -15.89 10.97
N THR A 35 -6.00 -15.58 9.86
CA THR A 35 -5.03 -16.48 9.22
C THR A 35 -3.63 -16.27 9.78
N CYS A 36 -3.22 -17.13 10.73
CA CYS A 36 -1.87 -17.11 11.28
C CYS A 36 -0.89 -17.90 10.40
N ILE A 37 0.31 -17.35 10.21
CA ILE A 37 1.49 -18.10 9.77
C ILE A 37 2.02 -18.86 10.99
N THR A 38 1.90 -20.18 11.01
CA THR A 38 2.52 -21.01 12.04
C THR A 38 3.93 -21.45 11.65
N GLY A 39 4.33 -21.27 10.38
CA GLY A 39 5.63 -21.71 9.85
C GLY A 39 5.80 -23.24 9.88
N ALA A 40 4.74 -23.98 10.23
CA ALA A 40 4.75 -25.44 10.36
C ALA A 40 4.30 -26.12 9.06
N GLU A 41 3.54 -25.44 8.20
CA GLU A 41 2.94 -25.98 6.99
C GLU A 41 3.13 -25.04 5.79
N THR A 42 3.94 -25.47 4.81
CA THR A 42 4.25 -24.69 3.60
C THR A 42 3.02 -24.31 2.78
N VAL A 43 1.98 -25.15 2.80
CA VAL A 43 0.70 -24.91 2.11
C VAL A 43 -0.10 -23.81 2.79
N ALA A 44 -0.13 -23.77 4.12
CA ALA A 44 -0.82 -22.73 4.88
C ALA A 44 -0.15 -21.36 4.67
N ASP A 45 1.19 -21.33 4.66
CA ASP A 45 1.97 -20.13 4.37
C ASP A 45 1.68 -19.62 2.95
N LEU A 46 1.62 -20.50 1.95
CA LEU A 46 1.31 -20.13 0.58
C LEU A 46 -0.09 -19.51 0.47
N HIS A 47 -1.12 -20.14 1.04
CA HIS A 47 -2.49 -19.62 1.00
C HIS A 47 -2.64 -18.28 1.73
N PHE A 48 -1.95 -18.11 2.87
CA PHE A 48 -1.93 -16.81 3.54
C PHE A 48 -1.31 -15.73 2.67
N LEU A 49 -0.18 -16.01 2.02
CA LEU A 49 0.46 -15.05 1.11
C LEU A 49 -0.44 -14.71 -0.08
N GLU A 50 -1.11 -15.70 -0.69
CA GLU A 50 -2.07 -15.47 -1.78
C GLU A 50 -3.25 -14.59 -1.34
N HIS A 51 -3.76 -14.85 -0.13
CA HIS A 51 -4.83 -14.04 0.46
C HIS A 51 -4.36 -12.61 0.74
N LEU A 52 -3.20 -12.44 1.36
CA LEU A 52 -2.60 -11.13 1.63
C LEU A 52 -2.34 -10.36 0.33
N GLN A 53 -1.85 -11.03 -0.72
CA GLN A 53 -1.68 -10.44 -2.04
C GLN A 53 -3.01 -9.90 -2.58
N ALA A 54 -4.07 -10.72 -2.56
CA ALA A 54 -5.39 -10.33 -3.03
C ALA A 54 -5.96 -9.14 -2.24
N VAL A 55 -5.76 -9.13 -0.92
CA VAL A 55 -6.16 -8.02 -0.06
C VAL A 55 -5.37 -6.76 -0.40
N LEU A 56 -4.04 -6.81 -0.53
CA LEU A 56 -3.26 -5.62 -0.89
C LEU A 56 -3.67 -5.04 -2.25
N VAL A 57 -3.92 -5.88 -3.26
CA VAL A 57 -4.43 -5.42 -4.57
C VAL A 57 -5.79 -4.72 -4.44
N LEU A 58 -6.67 -5.26 -3.59
CA LEU A 58 -7.95 -4.64 -3.26
C LEU A 58 -7.76 -3.29 -2.57
N LEU A 59 -6.94 -3.23 -1.51
CA LEU A 59 -6.70 -2.00 -0.75
C LEU A 59 -6.03 -0.91 -1.58
N ILE A 60 -5.13 -1.25 -2.50
CA ILE A 60 -4.54 -0.29 -3.46
C ILE A 60 -5.66 0.33 -4.30
N SER A 61 -6.58 -0.50 -4.81
CA SER A 61 -7.69 -0.01 -5.63
C SER A 61 -8.62 0.90 -4.82
N VAL A 62 -8.84 0.60 -3.54
CA VAL A 62 -9.60 1.46 -2.62
C VAL A 62 -8.86 2.76 -2.33
N ALA A 63 -7.56 2.71 -2.06
CA ALA A 63 -6.72 3.88 -1.79
C ALA A 63 -6.72 4.90 -2.94
N MET A 64 -6.77 4.41 -4.17
CA MET A 64 -6.77 5.23 -5.39
C MET A 64 -8.14 5.84 -5.73
N SER A 65 -9.21 5.46 -5.02
CA SER A 65 -10.54 6.07 -5.21
C SER A 65 -10.68 7.41 -4.48
N GLU A 66 -11.64 8.24 -4.88
CA GLU A 66 -11.81 9.60 -4.34
C GLU A 66 -11.94 9.66 -2.80
N SER A 67 -12.64 8.69 -2.19
CA SER A 67 -12.91 8.65 -0.75
C SER A 67 -12.38 7.39 -0.04
N GLY A 68 -11.88 6.39 -0.77
CA GLY A 68 -11.51 5.11 -0.17
C GLY A 68 -10.29 5.18 0.76
N TRP A 69 -9.32 6.05 0.47
CA TRP A 69 -8.18 6.32 1.36
C TRP A 69 -8.61 6.75 2.77
N LYS A 70 -9.73 7.49 2.87
CA LYS A 70 -10.30 7.90 4.16
C LYS A 70 -10.86 6.71 4.93
N GLY A 71 -11.54 5.80 4.23
CA GLY A 71 -12.02 4.55 4.82
C GLY A 71 -10.87 3.67 5.34
N LEU A 72 -9.76 3.59 4.59
CA LEU A 72 -8.56 2.88 5.04
C LEU A 72 -7.96 3.49 6.30
N PHE A 73 -8.01 4.82 6.42
CA PHE A 73 -7.56 5.52 7.61
C PHE A 73 -8.48 5.28 8.81
N GLU A 74 -9.80 5.43 8.64
CA GLU A 74 -10.80 5.24 9.71
C GLU A 74 -10.83 3.79 10.25
N GLU A 75 -10.53 2.80 9.40
CA GLU A 75 -10.44 1.39 9.80
C GLU A 75 -9.02 0.95 10.21
N HIS A 76 -8.09 1.90 10.42
CA HIS A 76 -6.71 1.61 10.85
C HIS A 76 -5.99 0.58 9.97
N ALA A 77 -6.27 0.58 8.66
CA ALA A 77 -5.86 -0.49 7.76
C ALA A 77 -4.33 -0.64 7.70
N LEU A 78 -3.58 0.47 7.73
CA LEU A 78 -2.13 0.44 7.66
C LEU A 78 -1.52 -0.12 8.95
N GLU A 79 -2.11 0.19 10.11
CA GLU A 79 -1.70 -0.34 11.41
C GLU A 79 -1.97 -1.84 11.51
N VAL A 80 -3.16 -2.29 11.08
CA VAL A 80 -3.50 -3.71 11.00
C VAL A 80 -2.50 -4.45 10.09
N LEU A 81 -2.19 -3.89 8.92
CA LEU A 81 -1.18 -4.46 8.04
C LEU A 81 0.22 -4.47 8.69
N ALA A 82 0.62 -3.40 9.38
CA ALA A 82 1.93 -3.30 10.00
C ALA A 82 2.12 -4.31 11.16
N ALA A 83 1.02 -4.70 11.80
CA ALA A 83 1.00 -5.68 12.88
C ALA A 83 1.13 -7.14 12.39
N LEU A 84 1.06 -7.41 11.08
CA LEU A 84 1.13 -8.79 10.58
C LEU A 84 2.50 -9.44 10.91
N PRO A 85 2.52 -10.69 11.42
CA PRO A 85 3.75 -11.38 11.80
C PRO A 85 4.73 -11.62 10.64
N ILE A 86 4.22 -11.72 9.41
CA ILE A 86 5.01 -12.00 8.19
C ILE A 86 6.16 -11.00 7.96
N TRP A 87 6.06 -9.78 8.50
CA TRP A 87 7.13 -8.79 8.39
C TRP A 87 8.29 -9.03 9.35
N MET A 88 8.03 -9.63 10.50
CA MET A 88 9.04 -9.94 11.51
C MET A 88 9.78 -11.24 11.23
N ALA A 89 9.14 -12.15 10.49
CA ALA A 89 9.72 -13.43 10.09
C ALA A 89 9.59 -13.63 8.57
N PRO A 90 10.28 -12.81 7.75
CA PRO A 90 10.32 -12.99 6.31
C PRO A 90 10.88 -14.37 5.94
N PRO A 91 10.39 -15.01 4.85
CA PRO A 91 10.95 -16.25 4.35
C PRO A 91 12.45 -16.11 4.08
N LYS A 92 13.27 -17.06 4.56
CA LYS A 92 14.74 -17.00 4.39
C LYS A 92 15.14 -16.87 2.92
N GLN A 93 14.38 -17.52 2.04
CA GLN A 93 14.59 -17.51 0.60
C GLN A 93 14.34 -16.13 -0.04
N ALA A 94 13.66 -15.21 0.64
CA ALA A 94 13.53 -13.82 0.17
C ALA A 94 14.86 -13.04 0.24
N TYR A 95 15.83 -13.53 1.02
CA TYR A 95 17.17 -12.95 1.11
C TYR A 95 18.17 -13.57 0.13
N THR A 96 17.86 -14.71 -0.49
CA THR A 96 18.75 -15.34 -1.46
C THR A 96 18.39 -14.87 -2.86
N ALA A 97 19.37 -14.54 -3.71
CA ALA A 97 19.12 -14.08 -5.08
C ALA A 97 19.07 -15.24 -6.11
N GLU A 98 19.03 -16.49 -5.65
CA GLU A 98 19.14 -17.65 -6.52
C GLU A 98 17.88 -17.83 -7.38
N LYS A 99 18.07 -17.96 -8.70
CA LYS A 99 17.01 -18.32 -9.64
C LYS A 99 16.41 -19.66 -9.22
N GLY A 100 15.12 -19.67 -8.88
CA GLY A 100 14.41 -20.86 -8.41
C GLY A 100 14.07 -20.87 -6.92
N ASN A 101 14.25 -19.75 -6.21
CA ASN A 101 13.63 -19.58 -4.89
C ASN A 101 12.15 -19.95 -5.00
N GLY A 102 11.71 -20.94 -4.22
CA GLY A 102 10.36 -21.50 -4.34
C GLY A 102 9.26 -20.43 -4.30
N ARG A 103 8.10 -20.76 -4.88
CA ARG A 103 6.91 -19.90 -5.06
C ARG A 103 6.60 -18.93 -3.90
N ILE A 104 6.85 -19.35 -2.65
CA ILE A 104 6.67 -18.54 -1.43
C ILE A 104 7.54 -17.27 -1.45
N ALA A 105 8.81 -17.36 -1.85
CA ALA A 105 9.72 -16.22 -1.89
C ALA A 105 9.34 -15.21 -2.98
N GLU A 106 9.00 -15.71 -4.17
CA GLU A 106 8.50 -14.88 -5.28
C GLU A 106 7.25 -14.11 -4.85
N LEU A 107 6.27 -14.82 -4.30
CA LEU A 107 5.01 -14.24 -3.85
C LEU A 107 5.22 -13.25 -2.70
N TYR A 108 6.13 -13.54 -1.77
CA TYR A 108 6.49 -12.61 -0.70
C TYR A 108 7.09 -11.30 -1.25
N MET A 109 7.98 -11.40 -2.25
CA MET A 109 8.55 -10.21 -2.90
C MET A 109 7.50 -9.39 -3.65
N GLU A 110 6.56 -10.04 -4.34
CA GLU A 110 5.40 -9.37 -4.94
C GLU A 110 4.54 -8.64 -3.89
N ILE A 111 4.33 -9.25 -2.72
CA ILE A 111 3.59 -8.66 -1.60
C ILE A 111 4.32 -7.45 -1.01
N VAL A 112 5.64 -7.51 -0.85
CA VAL A 112 6.44 -6.35 -0.40
C VAL A 112 6.32 -5.20 -1.39
N GLU A 113 6.34 -5.48 -2.69
CA GLU A 113 6.14 -4.46 -3.72
C GLU A 113 4.72 -3.87 -3.67
N LEU A 114 3.68 -4.70 -3.55
CA LEU A 114 2.29 -4.25 -3.39
C LEU A 114 2.11 -3.41 -2.12
N LYS A 115 2.79 -3.76 -1.02
CA LYS A 115 2.78 -2.96 0.21
C LYS A 115 3.29 -1.54 -0.05
N ILE A 116 4.41 -1.39 -0.77
CA ILE A 116 4.96 -0.06 -1.13
C ILE A 116 3.98 0.69 -2.05
N ARG A 117 3.37 0.00 -3.02
CA ARG A 117 2.33 0.60 -3.89
C ARG A 117 1.11 1.08 -3.10
N LEU A 118 0.69 0.34 -2.08
CA LEU A 118 -0.40 0.77 -1.19
C LEU A 118 -0.01 2.06 -0.47
N CYS A 119 1.19 2.13 0.11
CA CYS A 119 1.71 3.34 0.75
C CYS A 119 1.76 4.53 -0.22
N LEU A 120 2.19 4.32 -1.46
CA LEU A 120 2.13 5.36 -2.50
C LEU A 120 0.70 5.80 -2.81
N GLY A 121 -0.24 4.85 -2.89
CA GLY A 121 -1.64 5.11 -3.20
C GLY A 121 -2.35 5.92 -2.12
N VAL A 122 -2.21 5.53 -0.85
CA VAL A 122 -2.84 6.26 0.28
C VAL A 122 -2.27 7.67 0.44
N CYS A 123 -0.98 7.86 0.14
CA CYS A 123 -0.32 9.17 0.20
C CYS A 123 -0.47 9.98 -1.10
N ALA A 124 -1.12 9.44 -2.14
CA ALA A 124 -1.23 10.11 -3.44
C ALA A 124 -2.10 11.36 -3.37
N SER A 125 -3.18 11.31 -2.59
CA SER A 125 -4.17 12.40 -2.45
C SER A 125 -3.76 13.35 -1.34
N PRO A 126 -3.57 14.66 -1.56
CA PRO A 126 -3.21 15.59 -0.49
C PRO A 126 -4.33 15.82 0.54
N ARG A 127 -5.53 15.26 0.31
CA ARG A 127 -6.71 15.42 1.16
C ARG A 127 -6.53 14.84 2.57
N TRP A 128 -5.52 14.00 2.80
CA TRP A 128 -5.17 13.52 4.14
C TRP A 128 -4.80 14.66 5.10
N ARG A 129 -4.23 15.76 4.58
CA ARG A 129 -3.93 16.97 5.38
C ARG A 129 -5.17 17.57 6.03
N CYS A 130 -6.33 17.42 5.39
CA CYS A 130 -7.60 17.92 5.91
C CYS A 130 -8.13 17.08 7.09
N ILE A 131 -7.68 15.83 7.23
CA ILE A 131 -8.01 14.98 8.39
C ILE A 131 -7.07 15.31 9.53
N SER A 132 -5.77 15.39 9.28
CA SER A 132 -4.78 15.76 10.29
C SER A 132 -5.12 17.10 10.95
N ASP A 133 -5.56 18.10 10.19
CA ASP A 133 -5.97 19.39 10.75
C ASP A 133 -7.22 19.30 11.65
N LYS A 134 -8.17 18.40 11.35
CA LYS A 134 -9.39 18.21 12.15
C LYS A 134 -9.12 17.41 13.41
N GLU A 135 -8.33 16.34 13.31
CA GLU A 135 -7.96 15.51 14.46
C GLU A 135 -6.98 16.23 15.38
N LEU A 136 -6.00 16.96 14.84
CA LEU A 136 -5.09 17.79 15.64
C LEU A 136 -5.87 18.84 16.45
N ARG A 137 -6.90 19.48 15.84
CA ARG A 137 -7.80 20.40 16.55
C ARG A 137 -8.67 19.71 17.61
N SER A 138 -9.00 18.43 17.42
CA SER A 138 -9.76 17.64 18.40
C SER A 138 -8.88 17.11 19.54
N SER A 139 -7.63 16.74 19.26
CA SER A 139 -6.68 16.16 20.23
C SER A 139 -6.02 17.24 21.10
N LEU A 140 -5.86 18.47 20.58
CA LEU A 140 -5.44 19.65 21.34
C LEU A 140 -6.38 20.02 22.51
N LEU A 141 -7.57 19.42 22.59
CA LEU A 141 -8.50 19.62 23.71
C LEU A 141 -8.36 18.56 24.81
N LEU A 142 -7.60 17.47 24.63
CA LEU A 142 -7.60 16.35 25.60
C LEU A 142 -6.27 15.61 25.88
N SER A 143 -5.11 15.92 25.28
CA SER A 143 -3.85 15.30 25.73
C SER A 143 -2.58 16.04 25.30
N ASP A 144 -1.56 16.07 26.18
CA ASP A 144 -0.23 16.67 25.99
C ASP A 144 0.72 15.90 25.05
N ASP A 145 0.27 14.81 24.41
CA ASP A 145 1.05 14.12 23.39
C ASP A 145 0.61 14.60 22.00
N PRO A 146 1.50 15.21 21.18
CA PRO A 146 1.16 15.61 19.83
C PRO A 146 0.98 14.35 18.98
N GLY A 147 -0.25 13.83 18.94
CA GLY A 147 -0.63 12.68 18.15
C GLY A 147 -0.34 12.94 16.67
N ILE A 148 0.76 12.38 16.17
CA ILE A 148 1.06 12.30 14.74
C ILE A 148 0.08 11.30 14.13
N CYS A 149 -1.16 11.75 13.88
CA CYS A 149 -2.16 10.96 13.17
C CYS A 149 -2.08 11.26 11.66
N ASP A 150 -0.88 11.18 11.09
CA ASP A 150 -0.68 11.33 9.65
C ASP A 150 -0.70 9.94 8.99
N ILE A 151 -1.56 9.76 7.98
CA ILE A 151 -1.59 8.56 7.15
C ILE A 151 -0.22 8.30 6.51
N CYS A 152 0.54 9.37 6.22
CA CYS A 152 1.89 9.29 5.68
C CYS A 152 2.85 8.69 6.69
N PHE A 153 2.82 9.13 7.95
CA PHE A 153 3.60 8.50 9.03
C PHE A 153 3.24 7.03 9.21
N LYS A 154 1.95 6.68 9.20
CA LYS A 154 1.48 5.27 9.26
C LYS A 154 2.00 4.44 8.09
N ALA A 155 2.02 5.01 6.88
CA ALA A 155 2.58 4.37 5.70
C ALA A 155 4.10 4.18 5.79
N VAL A 156 4.83 5.15 6.37
CA VAL A 156 6.27 5.03 6.66
C VAL A 156 6.53 3.90 7.66
N CYS A 157 5.77 3.84 8.75
CA CYS A 157 5.83 2.75 9.74
C CYS A 157 5.61 1.38 9.09
N LEU A 158 4.64 1.26 8.18
CA LEU A 158 4.37 0.01 7.47
C LEU A 158 5.55 -0.45 6.58
N ILE A 159 6.24 0.48 5.93
CA ILE A 159 7.47 0.18 5.18
C ILE A 159 8.62 -0.20 6.13
N ALA A 160 8.76 0.50 7.25
CA ALA A 160 9.80 0.25 8.25
C ALA A 160 9.78 -1.20 8.76
N ARG A 161 8.61 -1.86 8.75
CA ARG A 161 8.47 -3.30 9.08
C ARG A 161 9.27 -4.24 8.17
N SER A 162 9.71 -3.79 6.99
CA SER A 162 10.57 -4.57 6.08
C SER A 162 11.96 -3.96 5.91
N SER A 163 12.40 -3.15 6.87
CA SER A 163 13.70 -2.47 6.84
C SER A 163 14.88 -3.41 6.61
N GLU A 164 14.94 -4.54 7.30
CA GLU A 164 16.02 -5.52 7.15
C GLU A 164 16.12 -6.07 5.73
N LEU A 165 15.00 -6.51 5.17
CA LEU A 165 14.91 -6.98 3.79
C LEU A 165 15.29 -5.87 2.79
N LEU A 166 14.74 -4.66 2.95
CA LEU A 166 15.03 -3.55 2.04
C LEU A 166 16.50 -3.15 2.09
N ASN A 167 17.12 -3.15 3.28
CA ASN A 167 18.56 -2.91 3.43
C ASN A 167 19.40 -3.99 2.75
N HIS A 168 18.98 -5.26 2.88
CA HIS A 168 19.65 -6.37 2.21
C HIS A 168 19.56 -6.25 0.68
N LEU A 169 18.37 -5.98 0.16
CA LEU A 169 18.16 -5.77 -1.28
C LEU A 169 18.98 -4.58 -1.79
N MET A 170 18.98 -3.45 -1.07
CA MET A 170 19.74 -2.26 -1.43
C MET A 170 21.26 -2.52 -1.48
N ARG A 171 21.80 -3.33 -0.57
CA ARG A 171 23.22 -3.70 -0.55
C ARG A 171 23.61 -4.59 -1.73
N ASN A 172 22.69 -5.44 -2.20
CA ASN A 172 22.94 -6.36 -3.30
C ASN A 172 22.72 -5.70 -4.67
N ASP A 173 21.61 -4.99 -4.82
CA ASP A 173 21.22 -4.28 -6.04
C ASP A 173 20.39 -3.03 -5.69
N PRO A 174 21.02 -1.84 -5.64
CA PRO A 174 20.30 -0.59 -5.37
C PRO A 174 19.32 -0.20 -6.49
N HIS A 175 19.47 -0.79 -7.69
CA HIS A 175 18.60 -0.53 -8.84
C HIS A 175 17.42 -1.49 -8.91
N CYS A 176 17.29 -2.43 -7.96
CA CYS A 176 16.18 -3.36 -7.96
C CYS A 176 14.83 -2.60 -7.83
N PRO A 177 13.76 -3.04 -8.53
CA PRO A 177 12.51 -2.28 -8.62
C PRO A 177 11.88 -1.95 -7.25
N VAL A 178 11.98 -2.88 -6.30
CA VAL A 178 11.43 -2.72 -4.94
C VAL A 178 12.15 -1.61 -4.18
N VAL A 179 13.49 -1.56 -4.24
CA VAL A 179 14.29 -0.51 -3.59
C VAL A 179 14.03 0.84 -4.25
N GLN A 180 14.01 0.89 -5.59
CA GLN A 180 13.71 2.10 -6.34
C GLN A 180 12.34 2.67 -6.00
N MET A 181 11.31 1.81 -5.91
CA MET A 181 9.96 2.23 -5.54
C MET A 181 9.89 2.74 -4.09
N CYS A 182 10.62 2.09 -3.17
CA CYS A 182 10.74 2.55 -1.79
C CYS A 182 11.45 3.91 -1.69
N ALA A 183 12.53 4.11 -2.45
CA ALA A 183 13.27 5.36 -2.50
C ALA A 183 12.40 6.52 -3.00
N VAL A 184 11.60 6.29 -4.05
CA VAL A 184 10.61 7.27 -4.55
C VAL A 184 9.59 7.61 -3.47
N PHE A 185 9.01 6.61 -2.79
CA PHE A 185 8.05 6.84 -1.72
C PHE A 185 8.66 7.68 -0.59
N LEU A 186 9.82 7.26 -0.04
CA LEU A 186 10.45 7.93 1.09
C LEU A 186 10.88 9.36 0.73
N SER A 187 11.41 9.57 -0.48
CA SER A 187 11.76 10.91 -0.96
C SER A 187 10.55 11.82 -1.04
N ARG A 188 9.42 11.31 -1.57
CA ARG A 188 8.17 12.06 -1.65
C ARG A 188 7.67 12.44 -0.26
N ILE A 189 7.58 11.50 0.68
CA ILE A 189 7.11 11.78 2.03
C ILE A 189 8.03 12.78 2.74
N TYR A 190 9.34 12.59 2.65
CA TYR A 190 10.32 13.49 3.25
C TYR A 190 10.17 14.95 2.78
N THR A 191 9.75 15.17 1.54
CA THR A 191 9.47 16.53 1.03
C THR A 191 8.11 17.08 1.45
N LEU A 192 7.13 16.22 1.69
CA LEU A 192 5.72 16.60 1.88
C LEU A 192 5.28 16.66 3.35
N GLU A 193 6.00 16.00 4.25
CA GLU A 193 5.61 15.81 5.65
C GLU A 193 6.79 16.00 6.61
N GLU A 194 6.70 16.99 7.49
CA GLU A 194 7.75 17.29 8.48
C GLU A 194 7.79 16.26 9.61
N SER A 195 6.63 15.76 10.05
CA SER A 195 6.49 14.80 11.17
C SER A 195 7.21 13.48 10.92
N SER A 196 7.25 13.02 9.67
CA SER A 196 7.94 11.78 9.30
C SER A 196 9.46 11.95 9.17
N LYS A 197 10.00 13.17 9.03
CA LYS A 197 11.43 13.37 8.77
C LYS A 197 12.32 12.84 9.88
N GLY A 198 12.05 13.22 11.14
CA GLY A 198 12.86 12.77 12.27
C GLY A 198 12.88 11.24 12.41
N TYR A 199 11.77 10.57 12.09
CA TYR A 199 11.71 9.11 12.07
C TYR A 199 12.48 8.50 10.90
N ILE A 200 12.38 9.08 9.70
CA ILE A 200 13.14 8.62 8.53
C ILE A 200 14.64 8.78 8.76
N GLU A 201 15.08 9.91 9.32
CA GLU A 201 16.49 10.23 9.60
C GLU A 201 17.09 9.33 10.70
N SER A 202 16.32 9.02 11.73
CA SER A 202 16.76 8.17 12.86
C SER A 202 16.77 6.68 12.55
N THR A 203 16.27 6.27 11.39
CA THR A 203 16.18 4.86 10.98
C THR A 203 17.02 4.58 9.74
N CYS A 204 17.13 3.29 9.39
CA CYS A 204 17.78 2.87 8.14
C CYS A 204 17.03 3.33 6.87
N LEU A 205 15.82 3.90 7.01
CA LEU A 205 15.07 4.46 5.90
C LEU A 205 15.77 5.66 5.26
N ASN A 206 16.62 6.39 5.99
CA ASN A 206 17.38 7.49 5.42
C ASN A 206 18.31 7.01 4.29
N ALA A 207 18.96 5.85 4.45
CA ALA A 207 19.84 5.28 3.43
C ALA A 207 19.04 4.93 2.16
N LEU A 208 17.86 4.31 2.33
CA LEU A 208 16.95 3.98 1.23
C LEU A 208 16.43 5.24 0.51
N ARG A 209 16.14 6.31 1.26
CA ARG A 209 15.72 7.60 0.68
C ARG A 209 16.79 8.21 -0.22
N THR A 210 18.08 8.04 0.12
CA THR A 210 19.20 8.62 -0.61
C THR A 210 19.67 7.80 -1.82
N VAL A 211 19.04 6.66 -2.10
CA VAL A 211 19.37 5.82 -3.26
C VAL A 211 19.13 6.61 -4.55
N PRO A 212 20.06 6.59 -5.53
CA PRO A 212 19.85 7.20 -6.84
C PRO A 212 18.61 6.60 -7.52
N ILE A 213 17.69 7.46 -7.95
CA ILE A 213 16.42 7.03 -8.56
C ILE A 213 16.60 7.03 -10.07
N ASP A 214 16.56 5.85 -10.68
CA ASP A 214 17.01 5.68 -12.07
C ASP A 214 15.99 6.05 -13.13
N ASN A 215 14.69 6.14 -12.82
CA ASN A 215 13.68 6.60 -13.79
C ASN A 215 12.36 6.98 -13.10
N LEU A 216 12.05 8.28 -13.04
CA LEU A 216 10.75 8.82 -12.60
C LEU A 216 9.58 8.49 -13.58
N GLY A 217 9.87 7.97 -14.77
CA GLY A 217 8.90 7.83 -15.86
C GLY A 217 7.87 6.69 -15.74
N VAL A 218 8.13 5.66 -14.91
CA VAL A 218 7.26 4.47 -14.85
C VAL A 218 6.02 4.68 -13.96
N LEU A 219 6.06 5.64 -13.03
CA LEU A 219 4.92 5.95 -12.15
C LEU A 219 3.91 6.93 -12.78
N GLN A 220 4.22 7.55 -13.92
CA GLN A 220 3.33 8.49 -14.62
C GLN A 220 2.41 7.84 -15.67
N GLN A 221 2.69 6.62 -16.13
CA GLN A 221 1.88 5.98 -17.19
C GLN A 221 0.49 5.52 -16.73
N SER A 222 0.21 5.51 -15.43
CA SER A 222 -1.16 5.30 -14.92
C SER A 222 -2.04 6.57 -14.92
N ALA A 223 -1.51 7.73 -15.33
CA ALA A 223 -2.25 9.00 -15.36
C ALA A 223 -2.58 9.52 -16.77
N SER A 224 -1.99 8.98 -17.84
CA SER A 224 -2.45 9.24 -19.20
C SER A 224 -3.53 8.24 -19.56
N ALA A 225 -4.79 8.63 -19.32
CA ALA A 225 -5.95 7.93 -19.86
C ALA A 225 -5.81 7.81 -21.38
N GLU A 226 -5.46 6.63 -21.89
CA GLU A 226 -5.90 6.23 -23.22
C GLU A 226 -7.42 6.35 -23.20
N LYS A 227 -7.97 7.30 -23.94
CA LYS A 227 -9.41 7.44 -24.13
C LYS A 227 -9.95 6.07 -24.57
N PRO A 228 -10.81 5.39 -23.80
CA PRO A 228 -11.48 4.23 -24.32
C PRO A 228 -12.45 4.73 -25.41
N SER A 229 -12.10 4.47 -26.67
CA SER A 229 -12.95 4.66 -27.83
C SER A 229 -14.11 3.66 -27.76
N PHE A 230 -15.09 3.90 -26.89
CA PHE A 230 -16.38 3.26 -26.98
C PHE A 230 -17.20 3.94 -28.07
N ASN A 231 -17.02 3.48 -29.31
CA ASN A 231 -18.04 3.65 -30.34
C ASN A 231 -19.26 2.84 -29.89
N THR A 232 -20.26 3.51 -29.33
CA THR A 232 -21.58 2.93 -29.10
C THR A 232 -22.23 2.71 -30.47
N PRO A 233 -22.56 1.48 -30.89
CA PRO A 233 -23.38 1.28 -32.07
C PRO A 233 -24.78 1.82 -31.77
N ARG A 234 -25.11 2.97 -32.36
CA ARG A 234 -26.49 3.48 -32.42
C ARG A 234 -27.32 2.51 -33.25
N LYS A 235 -28.49 2.14 -32.70
CA LYS A 235 -29.63 1.42 -33.31
C LYS A 235 -29.60 -0.12 -33.20
N LEU A 236 -30.18 -0.61 -32.10
CA LEU A 236 -30.96 -1.85 -32.10
C LEU A 236 -32.28 -1.60 -31.36
N PHE A 237 -33.13 -0.75 -31.95
CA PHE A 237 -34.57 -0.77 -31.72
C PHE A 237 -35.24 -0.74 -33.09
N THR A 238 -35.45 -1.92 -33.65
CA THR A 238 -36.57 -2.18 -34.56
C THR A 238 -37.60 -2.92 -33.74
N THR A 239 -38.63 -2.20 -33.31
CA THR A 239 -39.90 -2.76 -32.85
C THR A 239 -40.96 -2.33 -33.83
N TYR A 240 -41.54 -3.35 -34.46
CA TYR A 240 -42.74 -3.48 -35.30
C TYR A 240 -43.57 -2.22 -35.59
#